data_AF-A0A8T4WUH0-F1
#
_entry.id   AF-A0A8T4WUH0-F1
#
_cell.length_a   1.000
_cell.length_b   1.000
_cell.length_c   1.000
_cell.angle_alpha   90.00
_cell.angle_beta   90.00
_cell.angle_gamma   90.00
#
_symmetry.space_group_name_H-M   'P 1'
#
loop_
_entity.id
_entity.type
_entity.pdbx_description
1 polymer ?
#
loop_
_entity_poly.entity_id
_entity_poly.type
_entity_poly.pdbx_seq_one_letter_code
_entity_poly.pdbx_strand_id
1 'polypeptide(L)'
;MELELPIQNNRKLEQVAKKVAKNTEIEANLECANVNAMKRLKFSDHGPTHVKIVANAALKILRILVDSGVTPSIVEHHEMEVEDAEVVFSPSP
;
A
#
# COMPACT_ATOMS: atom_id res chain seq x y z
N MET A 1 -5.14 7.64 -9.71
CA MET A 1 -5.77 6.42 -9.13
C MET A 1 -6.04 6.59 -7.63
N GLU A 2 -7.27 6.42 -7.13
CA GLU A 2 -7.53 6.41 -5.68
C GLU A 2 -7.22 5.05 -5.04
N LEU A 3 -6.34 5.04 -4.03
CA LEU A 3 -6.13 3.88 -3.16
C LEU A 3 -7.24 3.88 -2.10
N GLU A 4 -8.28 3.08 -2.33
CA GLU A 4 -9.40 2.88 -1.38
C GLU A 4 -8.91 2.09 -0.15
N LEU A 5 -8.19 2.76 0.74
CA LEU A 5 -7.59 2.14 1.94
C LEU A 5 -8.49 2.31 3.17
N PRO A 6 -8.51 1.33 4.09
CA PRO A 6 -9.21 1.43 5.36
C PRO A 6 -8.41 2.28 6.36
N ILE A 7 -8.48 3.60 6.20
CA ILE A 7 -7.69 4.60 6.95
C ILE A 7 -7.91 4.52 8.47
N GLN A 8 -9.13 4.20 8.93
CA GLN A 8 -9.52 4.28 10.35
C GLN A 8 -9.12 5.65 10.95
N ASN A 9 -8.32 5.68 12.02
CA ASN A 9 -7.89 6.93 12.68
C ASN A 9 -6.46 7.36 12.30
N ASN A 10 -5.83 6.68 11.33
CA ASN A 10 -4.43 6.93 10.96
C ASN A 10 -4.31 8.10 9.97
N ARG A 11 -4.11 9.32 10.50
CA ARG A 11 -3.94 10.54 9.69
C ARG A 11 -2.71 10.49 8.77
N LYS A 12 -1.64 9.79 9.17
CA LYS A 12 -0.42 9.66 8.36
C LYS A 12 -0.73 8.85 7.09
N LEU A 13 -1.42 7.72 7.25
CA LEU A 13 -1.88 6.89 6.14
C LEU A 13 -2.83 7.65 5.20
N GLU A 14 -3.75 8.44 5.74
CA GLU A 14 -4.66 9.27 4.95
C GLU A 14 -3.90 10.26 4.05
N GLN A 15 -2.89 10.93 4.61
CA GLN A 15 -2.07 11.89 3.87
C GLN A 15 -1.27 11.22 2.76
N VAL A 16 -0.70 10.04 3.03
CA VAL A 16 0.05 9.28 2.03
C VAL A 16 -0.87 8.82 0.91
N ALA A 17 -2.03 8.25 1.24
CA ALA A 17 -3.02 7.83 0.23
C ALA A 17 -3.43 8.99 -0.70
N LYS A 18 -3.69 10.18 -0.12
CA LYS A 18 -4.02 11.39 -0.89
C LYS A 18 -2.87 11.86 -1.78
N LYS A 19 -1.62 11.77 -1.31
CA LYS A 19 -0.43 12.14 -2.09
C LYS A 19 -0.21 11.17 -3.26
N VAL A 20 -0.28 9.87 -2.98
CA VAL A 20 -0.13 8.82 -4.01
C VAL A 20 -1.21 8.97 -5.07
N ALA A 21 -2.47 9.22 -4.67
CA ALA A 21 -3.57 9.36 -5.62
C ALA A 21 -3.42 10.53 -6.60
N LYS A 22 -2.63 11.55 -6.24
CA LYS A 22 -2.35 12.75 -7.04
C LYS A 22 -0.97 12.73 -7.71
N ASN A 23 -0.18 11.68 -7.54
CA ASN A 23 1.17 11.62 -8.06
C ASN A 23 1.19 11.01 -9.47
N THR A 24 1.49 11.86 -10.46
CA THR A 24 1.56 11.48 -11.88
C THR A 24 2.72 10.53 -12.19
N GLU A 25 3.83 10.60 -11.47
CA GLU A 25 4.98 9.71 -11.65
C GLU A 25 4.61 8.27 -11.25
N ILE A 26 3.93 8.12 -10.11
CA ILE A 26 3.42 6.81 -9.66
C ILE A 26 2.43 6.23 -10.68
N GLU A 27 1.51 7.06 -11.16
CA GLU A 27 0.53 6.63 -12.18
C GLU A 27 1.22 6.18 -13.47
N ALA A 28 2.23 6.91 -13.94
CA ALA A 28 3.01 6.54 -15.12
C ALA A 28 3.80 5.24 -14.93
N ASN A 29 4.39 5.03 -13.75
CA ASN A 29 5.11 3.80 -13.42
C ASN A 29 4.19 2.58 -13.40
N LEU A 30 3.00 2.70 -12.79
CA LEU A 30 2.00 1.64 -12.78
C LEU A 30 1.49 1.30 -14.19
N GLU A 31 1.28 2.30 -15.04
CA GLU A 31 0.90 2.08 -16.44
C GLU A 31 2.02 1.37 -17.21
N CYS A 32 3.28 1.74 -16.98
CA CYS A 32 4.42 1.07 -17.60
C CYS A 32 4.52 -0.41 -17.15
N ALA A 33 4.30 -0.69 -15.87
CA ALA A 33 4.25 -2.05 -15.35
C ALA A 33 3.12 -2.86 -16.01
N ASN A 34 1.92 -2.29 -16.11
CA ASN A 34 0.76 -2.91 -16.75
C ASN A 34 1.00 -3.16 -18.25
N VAL A 35 1.64 -2.22 -18.97
CA VAL A 35 2.05 -2.41 -20.37
C VAL A 35 3.03 -3.57 -20.51
N ASN A 36 4.01 -3.69 -19.61
CA ASN A 36 4.95 -4.81 -19.64
C ASN A 36 4.23 -6.15 -19.40
N ALA A 37 3.37 -6.23 -18.38
CA ALA A 37 2.62 -7.44 -18.05
C ALA A 37 1.67 -7.85 -19.20
N MET A 38 0.79 -6.94 -19.64
CA MET A 38 -0.23 -7.25 -20.63
C MET A 38 0.29 -7.29 -22.06
N LYS A 39 1.00 -6.24 -22.50
CA LYS A 39 1.33 -6.09 -23.92
C LYS A 39 2.56 -6.91 -24.31
N ARG A 40 3.58 -6.97 -23.45
CA ARG A 40 4.84 -7.67 -23.75
C ARG A 40 4.82 -9.13 -23.30
N LEU A 41 4.45 -9.40 -22.05
CA LEU A 41 4.48 -10.75 -21.48
C LEU A 41 3.19 -11.54 -21.72
N LYS A 42 2.11 -10.89 -22.18
CA LYS A 42 0.80 -11.51 -22.41
C LYS A 42 0.17 -12.10 -21.14
N PHE A 43 0.51 -11.55 -19.98
CA PHE A 43 -0.17 -11.89 -18.73
C PHE A 43 -1.47 -11.10 -18.58
N SER A 44 -2.44 -11.71 -17.92
CA SER A 44 -3.63 -10.98 -17.47
C SER A 44 -3.23 -10.10 -16.29
N ASP A 45 -3.44 -8.80 -16.43
CA ASP A 45 -3.25 -7.83 -15.37
C ASP A 45 -4.45 -6.86 -15.34
N HIS A 46 -4.71 -6.31 -14.16
CA HIS A 46 -5.76 -5.32 -13.91
C HIS A 46 -5.17 -4.04 -13.30
N GLY A 47 -3.85 -3.87 -13.43
CA GLY A 47 -3.07 -2.68 -13.09
C GLY A 47 -3.40 -2.14 -11.70
N PRO A 48 -3.94 -0.90 -11.60
CA PRO A 48 -4.42 -0.28 -10.37
C PRO A 48 -5.18 -1.19 -9.39
N THR A 49 -5.99 -2.11 -9.91
CA THR A 49 -6.84 -2.98 -9.09
C THR A 49 -6.01 -3.91 -8.20
N HIS A 50 -4.93 -4.48 -8.72
CA HIS A 50 -4.07 -5.36 -7.94
C HIS A 50 -3.36 -4.61 -6.81
N VAL A 51 -2.92 -3.37 -7.07
CA VAL A 51 -2.31 -2.51 -6.04
C VAL A 51 -3.30 -2.26 -4.89
N LYS A 52 -4.56 -1.94 -5.21
CA LYS A 52 -5.61 -1.74 -4.19
C LYS A 52 -5.84 -2.98 -3.34
N ILE A 53 -5.94 -4.16 -3.97
CA ILE A 53 -6.18 -5.43 -3.28
C ILE A 53 -5.03 -5.75 -2.34
N VAL A 54 -3.78 -5.66 -2.83
CA VAL A 54 -2.58 -5.94 -2.03
C VAL A 54 -2.50 -4.96 -0.86
N ALA A 55 -2.76 -3.67 -1.09
CA ALA A 55 -2.72 -2.67 -0.02
C ALA A 55 -3.75 -2.92 1.08
N ASN A 56 -4.97 -3.24 0.70
CA ASN A 56 -6.02 -3.59 1.64
C ASN A 56 -5.69 -4.87 2.42
N ALA A 57 -5.16 -5.90 1.74
CA ALA A 57 -4.79 -7.15 2.37
C ALA A 57 -3.63 -6.98 3.35
N ALA A 58 -2.59 -6.23 2.98
CA ALA A 58 -1.43 -5.96 3.82
C ALA A 58 -1.82 -5.24 5.12
N LEU A 59 -2.67 -4.20 5.04
CA LEU A 59 -3.19 -3.50 6.22
C LEU A 59 -3.98 -4.42 7.15
N LYS A 60 -4.84 -5.29 6.59
CA LYS A 60 -5.60 -6.27 7.38
C LYS A 60 -4.69 -7.28 8.06
N ILE A 61 -3.70 -7.80 7.35
CA ILE A 61 -2.73 -8.76 7.89
C ILE A 61 -1.93 -8.11 9.02
N LEU A 62 -1.41 -6.89 8.82
CA LEU A 62 -0.68 -6.16 9.85
C LEU A 62 -1.52 -6.00 11.11
N ARG A 63 -2.78 -5.56 10.98
CA ARG A 63 -3.68 -5.37 12.13
C ARG A 63 -3.93 -6.68 12.88
N ILE A 64 -4.19 -7.79 12.17
CA ILE A 64 -4.36 -9.12 12.79
C ILE A 64 -3.10 -9.52 13.57
N LEU A 65 -1.91 -9.27 13.03
CA LEU A 65 -0.65 -9.60 13.69
C LEU A 65 -0.45 -8.75 14.95
N VAL A 66 -0.68 -7.44 14.87
CA VAL A 66 -0.59 -6.53 16.02
C VAL A 66 -1.61 -6.91 17.09
N ASP A 67 -2.86 -7.19 16.71
CA ASP A 67 -3.91 -7.66 17.63
C ASP A 67 -3.54 -9.00 18.31
N SER A 68 -2.71 -9.81 17.64
CA SER A 68 -2.18 -11.08 18.17
C SER A 68 -0.90 -10.90 19.01
N GLY A 69 -0.47 -9.67 19.27
CA GLY A 69 0.71 -9.35 20.09
C GLY A 69 2.03 -9.36 19.33
N VAL A 70 2.02 -9.39 18.00
CA VAL A 70 3.24 -9.28 17.18
C VAL A 70 3.62 -7.80 17.05
N THR A 71 4.80 -7.44 17.54
CA THR A 71 5.36 -6.10 17.39
C THR A 71 6.00 -5.92 16.01
N PRO A 72 5.61 -4.91 15.21
CA PRO A 72 6.29 -4.62 13.94
C PRO A 72 7.75 -4.21 14.16
N SER A 73 8.65 -4.63 13.27
CA SER A 73 10.10 -4.34 13.40
C SER A 73 10.44 -2.85 13.44
N ILE A 74 9.64 -2.00 12.79
CA ILE A 74 9.83 -0.54 12.83
C ILE A 74 9.47 0.07 14.19
N VAL A 75 8.55 -0.56 14.93
CA VAL A 75 8.26 -0.17 16.30
C VAL A 75 9.40 -0.61 17.20
N GLU A 76 9.91 -1.82 17.01
CA GLU A 76 10.97 -2.41 17.85
C GLU A 76 12.35 -1.76 17.64
N HIS A 77 12.73 -1.46 16.41
CA HIS A 77 14.10 -1.09 16.06
C HIS A 77 14.26 0.36 15.59
N HIS A 78 13.15 1.06 15.32
CA HIS A 78 13.18 2.39 14.71
C HIS A 78 12.41 3.46 15.49
N GLU A 79 12.01 3.15 16.74
CA GLU A 79 11.28 4.09 17.63
C GLU A 79 10.01 4.68 17.00
N MET A 80 9.36 3.92 16.11
CA MET A 80 8.15 4.32 15.43
C MET A 80 6.89 3.76 16.11
N GLU A 81 5.73 4.28 15.71
CA GLU A 81 4.43 3.83 16.20
C GLU A 81 3.82 2.77 15.27
N VAL A 82 2.81 2.05 15.76
CA VAL A 82 2.06 1.06 14.96
C VAL A 82 1.41 1.73 13.74
N GLU A 83 0.97 2.98 13.90
CA GLU A 83 0.42 3.82 12.84
C GLU A 83 1.43 4.08 11.72
N ASP A 84 2.72 4.18 12.04
CA ASP A 84 3.77 4.28 11.02
C ASP A 84 3.93 2.95 10.28
N ALA A 85 3.68 1.82 10.96
CA ALA A 85 3.78 0.50 10.35
C ALA A 85 2.70 0.30 9.29
N GLU A 86 1.51 0.84 9.49
CA GLU A 86 0.46 0.84 8.47
C GLU A 86 0.85 1.62 7.20
N VAL A 87 1.65 2.69 7.34
CA VAL A 87 2.16 3.46 6.21
C VAL A 87 3.21 2.66 5.44
N VAL A 88 4.08 1.93 6.13
CA VAL A 88 5.16 1.12 5.54
C VAL A 88 4.62 -0.17 4.91
N PHE A 89 3.68 -0.85 5.57
CA PHE A 89 3.09 -2.10 5.08
C PHE A 89 2.03 -1.89 4.00
N SER A 90 1.42 -0.71 3.91
CA SER A 90 0.72 -0.33 2.69
C SER A 90 1.76 -0.29 1.56
N PRO A 91 1.58 -1.03 0.46
CA PRO A 91 2.54 -1.06 -0.63
C PRO A 91 2.77 0.37 -1.09
N SER A 92 3.99 0.85 -0.82
CA SER A 92 4.53 1.97 -1.56
C SER A 92 4.73 1.47 -2.99
N PRO A 93 4.13 2.13 -4.00
CA PRO A 93 4.46 1.87 -5.39
C PRO A 93 5.94 2.18 -5.68
#